data_AF-A0A258KVG6-F1
#
_entry.id   AF-A0A258KVG6-F1
#
_cell.length_a   1.000
_cell.length_b   1.000
_cell.length_c   1.000
_cell.angle_alpha   90.00
_cell.angle_beta   90.00
_cell.angle_gamma   90.00
#
_symmetry.space_group_name_H-M   'P 1'
#
loop_
_entity.id
_entity.type
_entity.pdbx_description
1 polymer ?
#
loop_
_entity_poly.entity_id
_entity_poly.type
_entity_poly.pdbx_seq_one_letter_code
_entity_poly.pdbx_strand_id
1 'polypeptide(L)'
;MTLNLVLHSKLPQEAVTCRDLAQKWIGAGESALRGAPAVDYLLGPSGHLHGASPAHIDRIETNFQSLRRPAASISEFGGHAEYVLKVFNYIPASPGTADAKPVFRETAMENMVDRDRLMANPNLLARFKSWLLDPEDVRALDAGTIEIPKEFRAINGRSFAPGGHARSGNRTFYGLLTDAELAAAIATADEPSGRLKNISSPDGFRMRFDDAGCVGCHQSRAIGGFHFMGIDSAASKRHLPENAIFVPASAHFYGDAPRRRRVLEALAAGNEPDWARGFSLRPRRSLATERTSAPRFSIIGTGFLNGWGATCYANRANDPSFKAWTCTSGLTCVTPHDNPKQPGLGVCMTKGRFGTGDVAEYGAIQSKSFGSDTYARLKPAPGKLLTPPHLAINGSRQRAAPQAGGFFGGMIYQKSCQGRFPASSICARHAGQDFNKCLATVANFKTCFTDRHTDLVGLRECDSANPCRDDYICVVTKDSTSGACLPPYFMMQFRVDGHP
;
A
#
# COMPACT_ATOMS: atom_id res chain seq x y z
N MET A 1 -14.89 0.45 7.95
CA MET A 1 -14.31 -0.89 8.24
C MET A 1 -14.20 -1.65 6.93
N THR A 2 -13.16 -2.45 6.74
CA THR A 2 -13.12 -3.49 5.69
C THR A 2 -13.09 -4.86 6.34
N LEU A 3 -13.70 -5.83 5.66
CA LEU A 3 -13.76 -7.23 6.06
C LEU A 3 -13.38 -8.08 4.85
N ASN A 4 -12.36 -8.91 5.01
CA ASN A 4 -12.02 -9.95 4.05
C ASN A 4 -12.57 -11.28 4.55
N LEU A 5 -13.20 -12.03 3.65
CA LEU A 5 -13.56 -13.42 3.87
C LEU A 5 -12.51 -14.29 3.17
N VAL A 6 -11.76 -15.07 3.94
CA VAL A 6 -10.75 -15.98 3.41
C VAL A 6 -11.37 -17.38 3.36
N LEU A 7 -11.30 -18.00 2.19
CA LEU A 7 -11.83 -19.33 1.95
C LEU A 7 -10.67 -20.30 1.69
N HIS A 8 -10.77 -21.50 2.21
CA HIS A 8 -9.99 -22.62 1.69
C HIS A 8 -10.36 -22.84 0.23
N SER A 9 -9.35 -23.01 -0.63
CA SER A 9 -9.59 -23.30 -2.05
C SER A 9 -10.17 -24.70 -2.29
N LYS A 10 -10.05 -25.60 -1.30
CA LYS A 10 -10.73 -26.89 -1.23
C LYS A 10 -10.84 -27.38 0.21
N LEU A 11 -11.79 -28.28 0.45
CA LEU A 11 -11.88 -29.05 1.69
C LEU A 11 -11.08 -30.37 1.59
N PRO A 12 -10.66 -30.97 2.72
CA PRO A 12 -9.86 -32.21 2.71
C PRO A 12 -10.50 -33.38 1.95
N GLN A 13 -11.83 -33.48 1.97
CA GLN A 13 -12.61 -34.53 1.32
C GLN A 13 -12.84 -34.33 -0.18
N GLU A 14 -12.50 -33.15 -0.72
CA GLU A 14 -12.73 -32.85 -2.14
C GLU A 14 -11.60 -33.39 -3.01
N ALA A 15 -11.97 -34.12 -4.05
CA ALA A 15 -11.04 -34.75 -4.99
C ALA A 15 -10.32 -33.74 -5.91
N VAL A 16 -10.74 -32.48 -5.93
CA VAL A 16 -10.15 -31.43 -6.76
C VAL A 16 -8.70 -31.17 -6.37
N THR A 17 -7.82 -31.07 -7.37
CA THR A 17 -6.39 -30.80 -7.14
C THR A 17 -6.09 -29.30 -7.21
N CYS A 18 -4.96 -28.87 -6.63
CA CYS A 18 -4.48 -27.49 -6.79
C CYS A 18 -4.27 -27.11 -8.27
N ARG A 19 -3.92 -28.10 -9.11
CA ARG A 19 -3.78 -27.95 -10.56
C ARG A 19 -5.12 -27.58 -11.20
N ASP A 20 -6.18 -28.34 -10.91
CA ASP A 20 -7.53 -28.10 -11.45
C ASP A 20 -8.03 -26.70 -11.03
N LEU A 21 -7.85 -26.36 -9.76
CA LEU A 21 -8.25 -25.07 -9.20
C LEU A 21 -7.51 -23.89 -9.85
N ALA A 22 -6.19 -24.03 -10.08
CA ALA A 22 -5.39 -23.02 -10.74
C ALA A 22 -5.78 -22.83 -12.21
N GLN A 23 -6.08 -23.92 -12.93
CA GLN A 23 -6.60 -23.86 -14.30
C GLN A 23 -7.93 -23.11 -14.38
N LYS A 24 -8.85 -23.33 -13.43
CA LYS A 24 -10.12 -22.58 -13.35
C LYS A 24 -9.88 -21.07 -13.15
N TRP A 25 -8.96 -20.68 -12.27
CA TRP A 25 -8.60 -19.27 -12.07
C TRP A 25 -7.96 -18.64 -13.31
N ILE A 26 -7.06 -19.36 -13.98
CA ILE A 26 -6.44 -18.91 -15.22
C ILE A 26 -7.49 -18.68 -16.30
N GLY A 27 -8.39 -19.66 -16.52
CA GLY A 27 -9.48 -19.55 -17.48
C GLY A 27 -10.43 -18.39 -17.16
N ALA A 28 -10.75 -18.16 -15.88
CA ALA A 28 -11.52 -17.00 -15.46
C ALA A 28 -10.82 -15.68 -15.78
N GLY A 29 -9.51 -15.59 -15.54
CA GLY A 29 -8.72 -14.39 -15.84
C GLY A 29 -8.52 -14.11 -17.33
N GLU A 30 -8.54 -15.15 -18.16
CA GLU A 30 -8.42 -15.05 -19.63
C GLU A 30 -9.75 -14.79 -20.33
N SER A 31 -10.86 -14.98 -19.61
CA SER A 31 -12.20 -14.75 -20.14
C SER A 31 -12.44 -13.28 -20.49
N ALA A 32 -13.07 -13.05 -21.65
CA ALA A 32 -13.57 -11.74 -22.05
C ALA A 32 -14.91 -11.37 -21.38
N LEU A 33 -15.54 -12.29 -20.64
CA LEU A 33 -16.82 -12.08 -19.98
C LEU A 33 -16.73 -10.94 -18.93
N ARG A 34 -17.78 -10.14 -18.84
CA ARG A 34 -17.91 -9.02 -17.89
C ARG A 34 -19.33 -9.00 -17.33
N GLY A 35 -19.53 -8.35 -16.17
CA GLY A 35 -20.86 -8.19 -15.57
C GLY A 35 -21.50 -9.54 -15.19
N ALA A 36 -22.81 -9.66 -15.38
CA ALA A 36 -23.57 -10.87 -15.02
C ALA A 36 -23.02 -12.16 -15.68
N PRO A 37 -22.70 -12.20 -16.98
CA PRO A 37 -22.07 -13.38 -17.60
C PRO A 37 -20.76 -13.84 -16.93
N ALA A 38 -19.95 -12.91 -16.40
CA ALA A 38 -18.74 -13.28 -15.67
C ALA A 38 -19.07 -13.89 -14.30
N VAL A 39 -20.10 -13.38 -13.63
CA VAL A 39 -20.59 -13.94 -12.37
C VAL A 39 -21.14 -15.35 -12.59
N ASP A 40 -21.97 -15.54 -13.62
CA ASP A 40 -22.53 -16.84 -13.98
C ASP A 40 -21.42 -17.85 -14.30
N TYR A 41 -20.38 -17.43 -15.02
CA TYR A 41 -19.21 -18.26 -15.29
C TYR A 41 -18.47 -18.65 -13.99
N LEU A 42 -18.26 -17.70 -13.08
CA LEU A 42 -17.54 -17.96 -11.82
C LEU A 42 -18.30 -18.92 -10.89
N LEU A 43 -19.63 -18.86 -10.88
CA LEU A 43 -20.51 -19.67 -10.03
C LEU A 43 -20.92 -21.01 -10.69
N GLY A 44 -20.92 -21.07 -12.01
CA GLY A 44 -21.29 -22.26 -12.79
C GLY A 44 -20.29 -23.42 -12.66
N PRO A 45 -20.60 -24.62 -13.17
CA PRO A 45 -19.81 -25.84 -12.95
C PRO A 45 -18.30 -25.74 -13.31
N SER A 46 -17.98 -24.95 -14.34
CA SER A 46 -16.60 -24.72 -14.79
C SER A 46 -15.89 -23.60 -14.01
N GLY A 47 -16.62 -22.84 -13.20
CA GLY A 47 -16.12 -21.73 -12.41
C GLY A 47 -15.37 -22.17 -11.15
N HIS A 48 -14.52 -21.29 -10.64
CA HIS A 48 -13.77 -21.55 -9.41
C HIS A 48 -14.62 -21.41 -8.14
N LEU A 49 -15.71 -20.65 -8.17
CA LEU A 49 -16.61 -20.49 -7.02
C LEU A 49 -17.71 -21.56 -6.99
N HIS A 50 -17.68 -22.52 -7.91
CA HIS A 50 -18.61 -23.64 -7.93
C HIS A 50 -18.48 -24.49 -6.66
N GLY A 51 -19.57 -24.69 -5.94
CA GLY A 51 -19.60 -25.49 -4.71
C GLY A 51 -19.04 -24.79 -3.46
N ALA A 52 -18.59 -23.53 -3.59
CA ALA A 52 -18.17 -22.73 -2.43
C ALA A 52 -19.34 -22.62 -1.44
N SER A 53 -19.06 -22.92 -0.17
CA SER A 53 -20.05 -23.02 0.89
C SER A 53 -19.49 -22.49 2.21
N PRO A 54 -20.31 -22.27 3.25
CA PRO A 54 -19.82 -21.84 4.55
C PRO A 54 -18.74 -22.77 5.15
N ALA A 55 -18.73 -24.06 4.79
CA ALA A 55 -17.69 -25.00 5.23
C ALA A 55 -16.30 -24.64 4.70
N HIS A 56 -16.20 -23.88 3.61
CA HIS A 56 -14.94 -23.40 3.04
C HIS A 56 -14.38 -22.18 3.76
N ILE A 57 -15.13 -21.55 4.67
CA ILE A 57 -14.63 -20.37 5.38
C ILE A 57 -13.47 -20.78 6.29
N ASP A 58 -12.29 -20.21 6.05
CA ASP A 58 -11.12 -20.36 6.92
C ASP A 58 -11.19 -19.32 8.06
N ARG A 59 -11.30 -18.05 7.67
CA ARG A 59 -11.23 -16.91 8.59
C ARG A 59 -11.84 -15.65 8.01
N ILE A 60 -12.07 -14.69 8.89
CA ILE A 60 -12.28 -13.29 8.53
C ILE A 60 -11.10 -12.45 8.99
N GLU A 61 -10.75 -11.46 8.20
CA GLU A 61 -9.73 -10.46 8.53
C GLU A 61 -10.37 -9.09 8.51
N THR A 62 -10.21 -8.32 9.57
CA THR A 62 -10.81 -7.00 9.70
C THR A 62 -9.75 -5.92 9.72
N ASN A 63 -10.09 -4.79 9.09
CA ASN A 63 -9.35 -3.55 9.20
C ASN A 63 -10.34 -2.43 9.53
N PHE A 64 -10.29 -2.01 10.79
CA PHE A 64 -11.21 -1.04 11.36
C PHE A 64 -10.50 0.27 11.66
N GLN A 65 -10.93 1.36 11.02
CA GLN A 65 -10.48 2.70 11.39
C GLN A 65 -11.06 3.07 12.76
N SER A 66 -10.24 2.97 13.82
CA SER A 66 -10.66 3.23 15.20
C SER A 66 -10.66 4.71 15.55
N LEU A 67 -9.83 5.50 14.88
CA LEU A 67 -9.71 6.93 15.13
C LEU A 67 -9.39 7.67 13.83
N ARG A 68 -9.98 8.85 13.67
CA ARG A 68 -9.57 9.82 12.67
C ARG A 68 -9.59 11.22 13.28
N ARG A 69 -8.48 11.95 13.12
CA ARG A 69 -8.37 13.38 13.41
C ARG A 69 -7.96 14.12 12.14
N PRO A 70 -8.78 15.07 11.65
CA PRO A 70 -8.51 15.75 10.39
C PRO A 70 -7.26 16.64 10.49
N ALA A 71 -6.71 17.01 9.33
CA ALA A 71 -5.58 17.92 9.24
C ALA A 71 -5.86 19.26 9.95
N ALA A 72 -7.11 19.75 9.97
CA ALA A 72 -7.49 20.96 10.69
C ALA A 72 -7.25 20.88 12.22
N SER A 73 -7.24 19.67 12.79
CA SER A 73 -7.04 19.43 14.23
C SER A 73 -5.66 18.87 14.58
N ILE A 74 -4.90 18.33 13.62
CA ILE A 74 -3.54 17.80 13.86
C ILE A 74 -2.46 18.48 13.02
N SER A 75 -2.65 18.92 11.79
CA SER A 75 -1.61 19.45 10.89
C SER A 75 -0.39 18.57 10.56
N GLU A 76 0.30 17.97 11.53
CA GLU A 76 1.43 17.04 11.33
C GLU A 76 0.96 15.85 10.49
N PHE A 77 1.81 15.40 9.56
CA PHE A 77 1.50 14.34 8.60
C PHE A 77 0.19 14.52 7.78
N GLY A 78 -0.44 15.70 7.79
CA GLY A 78 -1.75 15.88 7.17
C GLY A 78 -2.91 15.24 7.94
N GLY A 79 -2.75 15.05 9.26
CA GLY A 79 -3.77 14.47 10.13
C GLY A 79 -3.29 13.22 10.86
N HIS A 80 -4.23 12.52 11.47
CA HIS A 80 -3.98 11.23 12.12
C HIS A 80 -5.14 10.28 11.90
N ALA A 81 -4.84 9.02 11.62
CA ALA A 81 -5.79 7.93 11.49
C ALA A 81 -5.16 6.68 12.08
N GLU A 82 -5.97 5.92 12.80
CA GLU A 82 -5.56 4.64 13.39
C GLU A 82 -6.46 3.54 12.88
N TYR A 83 -5.83 2.42 12.55
CA TYR A 83 -6.48 1.22 12.07
C TYR A 83 -6.13 0.06 12.99
N VAL A 84 -7.16 -0.67 13.43
CA VAL A 84 -7.02 -1.91 14.17
C VAL A 84 -7.26 -3.06 13.22
N LEU A 85 -6.23 -3.91 13.09
CA LEU A 85 -6.23 -5.12 12.31
C LEU A 85 -6.45 -6.31 13.24
N LYS A 86 -7.38 -7.20 12.90
CA LYS A 86 -7.65 -8.45 13.63
C LYS A 86 -7.96 -9.59 12.67
N VAL A 87 -7.72 -10.81 13.14
CA VAL A 87 -8.02 -12.05 12.40
C VAL A 87 -8.84 -12.96 13.28
N PHE A 88 -9.88 -13.56 12.73
CA PHE A 88 -10.76 -14.48 13.45
C PHE A 88 -10.95 -15.77 12.64
N ASN A 89 -10.56 -16.90 13.20
CA ASN A 89 -10.79 -18.20 12.59
C ASN A 89 -12.26 -18.57 12.67
N TYR A 90 -12.77 -19.17 11.60
CA TYR A 90 -14.10 -19.74 11.56
C TYR A 90 -14.11 -21.10 12.26
N ILE A 91 -15.03 -21.28 13.20
CA ILE A 91 -15.31 -22.54 13.86
C ILE A 91 -16.72 -22.96 13.42
N PRO A 92 -16.87 -24.02 12.59
CA PRO A 92 -18.17 -24.47 12.15
C PRO A 92 -19.02 -24.93 13.34
N ALA A 93 -20.34 -24.89 13.19
CA ALA A 93 -21.23 -25.48 14.16
C ALA A 93 -20.95 -26.99 14.31
N SER A 94 -20.96 -27.49 15.54
CA SER A 94 -20.84 -28.94 15.78
C SER A 94 -21.99 -29.67 15.08
N PRO A 95 -21.71 -30.73 14.31
CA PRO A 95 -22.76 -31.56 13.73
C PRO A 95 -23.66 -32.17 14.83
N GLY A 96 -24.98 -32.09 14.66
CA GLY A 96 -25.94 -32.77 15.54
C GLY A 96 -26.53 -31.94 16.69
N THR A 97 -26.17 -30.66 16.84
CA THR A 97 -26.78 -29.76 17.83
C THR A 97 -27.62 -28.70 17.12
N ALA A 98 -28.95 -28.82 17.23
CA ALA A 98 -29.93 -27.99 16.51
C ALA A 98 -29.77 -26.47 16.73
N ASP A 99 -29.15 -26.06 17.83
CA ASP A 99 -28.93 -24.65 18.20
C ASP A 99 -27.47 -24.18 18.08
N ALA A 100 -26.53 -25.04 17.67
CA ALA A 100 -25.13 -24.63 17.56
C ALA A 100 -24.95 -23.68 16.38
N LYS A 101 -24.47 -22.47 16.68
CA LYS A 101 -24.08 -21.47 15.69
C LYS A 101 -22.58 -21.57 15.43
N PRO A 102 -22.13 -21.34 14.18
CA PRO A 102 -20.71 -21.15 13.93
C PRO A 102 -20.20 -19.93 14.70
N VAL A 103 -18.93 -19.99 15.11
CA VAL A 103 -18.29 -18.94 15.91
C VAL A 103 -17.02 -18.46 15.23
N PHE A 104 -16.80 -17.15 15.24
CA PHE A 104 -15.51 -16.56 14.86
C PHE A 104 -14.68 -16.33 16.13
N ARG A 105 -13.49 -16.94 16.21
CA ARG A 105 -12.59 -16.81 17.36
C ARG A 105 -11.34 -16.04 16.95
N GLU A 106 -11.02 -14.98 17.70
CA GLU A 106 -9.79 -14.21 17.49
C GLU A 106 -8.55 -15.12 17.56
N THR A 107 -7.60 -14.90 16.66
CA THR A 107 -6.38 -15.69 16.56
C THR A 107 -5.14 -14.80 16.39
N ALA A 108 -3.97 -15.41 16.51
CA ALA A 108 -2.71 -14.77 16.21
C ALA A 108 -2.62 -14.40 14.73
N MET A 109 -2.18 -13.18 14.45
CA MET A 109 -2.05 -12.65 13.10
C MET A 109 -0.74 -13.14 12.45
N GLU A 110 -0.81 -13.45 11.15
CA GLU A 110 0.34 -13.88 10.36
C GLU A 110 1.49 -12.86 10.45
N ASN A 111 2.66 -13.30 10.90
CA ASN A 111 3.90 -12.51 10.97
C ASN A 111 3.83 -11.16 11.71
N MET A 112 2.76 -10.89 12.46
CA MET A 112 2.65 -9.72 13.31
C MET A 112 3.23 -10.05 14.69
N VAL A 113 4.34 -9.42 15.09
CA VAL A 113 4.91 -9.65 16.43
C VAL A 113 4.18 -8.92 17.53
N ASP A 114 4.14 -9.57 18.70
CA ASP A 114 3.75 -8.95 19.96
C ASP A 114 4.94 -8.20 20.56
N ARG A 115 5.21 -7.01 20.00
CA ARG A 115 6.34 -6.16 20.38
C ARG A 115 6.35 -5.86 21.88
N ASP A 116 5.19 -5.52 22.44
CA ASP A 116 5.09 -5.12 23.85
C ASP A 116 5.42 -6.30 24.76
N ARG A 117 4.91 -7.51 24.45
CA ARG A 117 5.26 -8.73 25.18
C ARG A 117 6.75 -9.08 25.06
N LEU A 118 7.33 -8.92 23.86
CA LEU A 118 8.76 -9.16 23.65
C LEU A 118 9.61 -8.20 24.50
N MET A 119 9.30 -6.90 24.50
CA MET A 119 10.05 -5.91 25.29
C MET A 119 9.87 -6.06 26.80
N ALA A 120 8.72 -6.55 27.25
CA ALA A 120 8.44 -6.78 28.67
C ALA A 120 9.07 -8.08 29.21
N ASN A 121 9.49 -9.00 28.34
CA ASN A 121 10.02 -10.31 28.73
C ASN A 121 11.38 -10.59 28.09
N PRO A 122 12.50 -10.35 28.81
CA PRO A 122 13.85 -10.55 28.28
C PRO A 122 14.13 -11.98 27.79
N ASN A 123 13.57 -13.00 28.46
CA ASN A 123 13.75 -14.40 28.05
C ASN A 123 13.01 -14.70 26.74
N LEU A 124 11.81 -14.15 26.56
CA LEU A 124 11.07 -14.28 25.31
C LEU A 124 11.77 -13.52 24.18
N LEU A 125 12.29 -12.31 24.44
CA LEU A 125 13.09 -11.55 23.48
C LEU A 125 14.34 -12.31 23.07
N ALA A 126 15.07 -12.91 24.01
CA ALA A 126 16.26 -13.70 23.71
C ALA A 126 15.96 -14.89 22.80
N ARG A 127 14.87 -15.63 23.09
CA ARG A 127 14.39 -16.72 22.22
C ARG A 127 13.99 -16.23 20.83
N PHE A 128 13.27 -15.10 20.76
CA PHE A 128 12.87 -14.50 19.50
C PHE A 128 14.09 -14.09 18.66
N LYS A 129 15.10 -13.49 19.28
CA LYS A 129 16.37 -13.15 18.61
C LYS A 129 17.11 -14.39 18.14
N SER A 130 17.20 -15.41 18.99
CA SER A 130 17.84 -16.69 18.65
C SER A 130 17.21 -17.33 17.42
N TRP A 131 15.88 -17.34 17.33
CA TRP A 131 15.15 -17.84 16.16
C TRP A 131 15.37 -16.94 14.94
N LEU A 132 15.08 -15.64 15.03
CA LEU A 132 15.11 -14.74 13.88
C LEU A 132 16.50 -14.60 13.24
N LEU A 133 17.56 -14.69 14.05
CA LEU A 133 18.93 -14.55 13.59
C LEU A 133 19.55 -15.89 13.17
N ASP A 134 18.79 -17.00 13.23
CA ASP A 134 19.19 -18.27 12.65
C ASP A 134 19.38 -18.12 11.12
N PRO A 135 20.45 -18.66 10.52
CA PRO A 135 20.70 -18.51 9.09
C PRO A 135 19.56 -18.97 8.19
N GLU A 136 18.79 -20.01 8.57
CA GLU A 136 17.64 -20.47 7.79
C GLU A 136 16.50 -19.45 7.82
N ASP A 137 16.20 -18.89 8.99
CA ASP A 137 15.17 -17.88 9.16
C ASP A 137 15.56 -16.54 8.50
N VAL A 138 16.84 -16.17 8.52
CA VAL A 138 17.35 -15.00 7.77
C VAL A 138 17.19 -15.22 6.26
N ARG A 139 17.45 -16.43 5.74
CA ARG A 139 17.22 -16.75 4.33
C ARG A 139 15.73 -16.77 3.98
N ALA A 140 14.87 -17.28 4.87
CA ALA A 140 13.42 -17.19 4.69
C ALA A 140 12.92 -15.74 4.70
N LEU A 141 13.50 -14.88 5.56
CA LEU A 141 13.22 -13.45 5.56
C LEU A 141 13.65 -12.79 4.25
N ASP A 142 14.86 -13.09 3.76
CA ASP A 142 15.37 -12.60 2.48
C ASP A 142 14.47 -13.01 1.31
N ALA A 143 14.05 -14.28 1.27
CA ALA A 143 13.11 -14.80 0.28
C ALA A 143 11.69 -14.23 0.43
N GLY A 144 11.33 -13.73 1.62
CA GLY A 144 9.99 -13.20 1.91
C GLY A 144 8.97 -14.30 2.17
N THR A 145 9.45 -15.41 2.71
CA THR A 145 8.69 -16.63 3.03
C THR A 145 8.77 -17.00 4.51
N ILE A 146 9.28 -16.09 5.35
CA ILE A 146 9.39 -16.29 6.80
C ILE A 146 8.01 -16.50 7.43
N GLU A 147 7.94 -17.41 8.39
CA GLU A 147 6.76 -17.62 9.23
C GLU A 147 7.18 -17.49 10.71
N ILE A 148 6.82 -16.36 11.33
CA ILE A 148 7.17 -16.10 12.73
C ILE A 148 6.50 -17.14 13.63
N PRO A 149 7.17 -17.79 14.59
CA PRO A 149 6.51 -18.73 15.50
C PRO A 149 5.33 -18.12 16.27
N LYS A 150 4.26 -18.91 16.47
CA LYS A 150 3.00 -18.43 17.09
C LYS A 150 3.20 -17.82 18.48
N GLU A 151 4.18 -18.31 19.24
CA GLU A 151 4.56 -17.80 20.56
C GLU A 151 5.09 -16.35 20.56
N PHE A 152 5.50 -15.81 19.41
CA PHE A 152 5.95 -14.42 19.27
C PHE A 152 4.88 -13.52 18.63
N ARG A 153 3.81 -14.10 18.07
CA ARG A 153 2.77 -13.36 17.33
C ARG A 153 1.81 -12.61 18.25
N ALA A 154 1.32 -11.47 17.77
CA ALA A 154 0.23 -10.70 18.35
C ALA A 154 -1.13 -11.15 17.81
N ILE A 155 -2.21 -10.86 18.55
CA ILE A 155 -3.60 -11.10 18.14
C ILE A 155 -4.26 -9.89 17.47
N ASN A 156 -3.62 -8.72 17.55
CA ASN A 156 -4.07 -7.49 16.88
C ASN A 156 -2.87 -6.68 16.40
N GLY A 157 -3.09 -5.88 15.37
CA GLY A 157 -2.13 -4.90 14.86
C GLY A 157 -2.73 -3.51 14.86
N ARG A 158 -1.93 -2.49 15.22
CA ARG A 158 -2.33 -1.08 15.11
C ARG A 158 -1.50 -0.41 14.03
N SER A 159 -2.17 0.17 13.05
CA SER A 159 -1.54 0.85 11.93
C SER A 159 -1.93 2.33 11.89
N PHE A 160 -0.97 3.18 11.54
CA PHE A 160 -1.09 4.64 11.62
C PHE A 160 -0.94 5.29 10.24
N ALA A 161 -1.77 6.27 9.94
CA ALA A 161 -1.72 7.06 8.72
C ALA A 161 -2.05 8.54 9.01
N PRO A 162 -1.76 9.49 8.11
CA PRO A 162 -0.96 9.36 6.89
C PRO A 162 0.54 9.16 7.14
N GLY A 163 1.29 8.94 6.06
CA GLY A 163 2.74 8.75 6.08
C GLY A 163 3.14 7.43 6.74
N GLY A 164 2.41 6.35 6.49
CA GLY A 164 2.52 5.16 7.32
C GLY A 164 3.93 4.54 7.35
N HIS A 165 4.66 4.49 6.23
CA HIS A 165 6.07 4.05 6.22
C HIS A 165 6.97 4.92 7.12
N ALA A 166 6.63 6.20 7.28
CA ALA A 166 7.37 7.15 8.09
C ALA A 166 7.08 7.02 9.60
N ARG A 167 5.98 6.39 9.99
CA ARG A 167 5.59 6.20 11.40
C ARG A 167 6.37 5.06 12.04
N SER A 168 6.99 5.30 13.19
CA SER A 168 7.59 4.23 13.99
C SER A 168 6.55 3.22 14.46
N GLY A 169 5.32 3.65 14.72
CA GLY A 169 4.22 2.77 15.11
C GLY A 169 3.87 1.69 14.07
N ASN A 170 4.26 1.89 12.80
CA ASN A 170 4.11 0.87 11.75
C ASN A 170 5.32 -0.04 11.57
N ARG A 171 6.34 0.12 12.40
CA ARG A 171 7.63 -0.58 12.33
C ARG A 171 7.85 -1.39 13.58
N THR A 172 7.03 -2.42 13.76
CA THR A 172 6.91 -3.18 15.02
C THR A 172 8.22 -3.79 15.49
N PHE A 173 9.22 -3.92 14.61
CA PHE A 173 10.52 -4.48 14.94
C PHE A 173 11.57 -3.42 15.29
N TYR A 174 11.21 -2.13 15.15
CA TYR A 174 12.09 -1.03 15.47
C TYR A 174 12.57 -1.08 16.94
N GLY A 175 13.89 -1.04 17.11
CA GLY A 175 14.56 -1.10 18.40
C GLY A 175 14.61 -2.48 19.06
N LEU A 176 14.18 -3.56 18.38
CA LEU A 176 14.33 -4.92 18.92
C LEU A 176 15.75 -5.47 18.74
N LEU A 177 16.46 -5.04 17.70
CA LEU A 177 17.78 -5.54 17.31
C LEU A 177 18.75 -4.37 17.07
N THR A 178 20.00 -4.57 17.45
CA THR A 178 21.11 -3.64 17.21
C THR A 178 21.69 -3.81 15.80
N ASP A 179 22.40 -2.80 15.29
CA ASP A 179 23.10 -2.91 14.00
C ASP A 179 24.14 -4.05 13.99
N ALA A 180 24.81 -4.27 15.12
CA ALA A 180 25.82 -5.33 15.26
C ALA A 180 25.19 -6.73 15.15
N GLU A 181 24.05 -6.96 15.82
CA GLU A 181 23.30 -8.22 15.71
C GLU A 181 22.85 -8.48 14.27
N LEU A 182 22.32 -7.45 13.59
CA LEU A 182 21.87 -7.58 12.20
C LEU A 182 23.02 -7.84 11.24
N ALA A 183 24.13 -7.09 11.36
CA ALA A 183 25.30 -7.27 10.51
C ALA A 183 25.90 -8.67 10.65
N ALA A 184 26.00 -9.18 11.89
CA ALA A 184 26.47 -10.53 12.16
C ALA A 184 25.56 -11.60 11.55
N ALA A 185 24.24 -11.47 11.72
CA ALA A 185 23.28 -12.42 11.17
C ALA A 185 23.29 -12.45 9.63
N ILE A 186 23.40 -11.27 8.99
CA ILE A 186 23.52 -11.17 7.53
C ILE A 186 24.80 -11.87 7.05
N ALA A 187 25.94 -11.61 7.71
CA ALA A 187 27.21 -12.21 7.33
C ALA A 187 27.19 -13.75 7.46
N THR A 188 26.62 -14.28 8.54
CA THR A 188 26.50 -15.74 8.76
C THR A 188 25.51 -16.39 7.79
N ALA A 189 24.46 -15.68 7.38
CA ALA A 189 23.47 -16.21 6.45
C ALA A 189 23.91 -16.14 4.98
N ASP A 190 24.78 -15.19 4.60
CA ASP A 190 25.26 -14.94 3.24
C ASP A 190 26.41 -15.88 2.81
N GLU A 191 26.21 -17.18 3.00
CA GLU A 191 27.17 -18.22 2.60
C GLU A 191 26.97 -18.64 1.12
N PRO A 192 28.01 -19.10 0.41
CA PRO A 192 27.95 -19.39 -1.03
C PRO A 192 26.84 -20.35 -1.47
N SER A 193 26.46 -21.32 -0.63
CA SER A 193 25.40 -22.30 -0.89
C SER A 193 23.98 -21.73 -0.70
N GLY A 194 23.84 -20.54 -0.12
CA GLY A 194 22.56 -19.95 0.29
C GLY A 194 22.53 -18.43 0.24
N ARG A 195 23.25 -17.83 -0.72
CA ARG A 195 23.49 -16.38 -0.81
C ARG A 195 22.20 -15.56 -0.74
N LEU A 196 22.22 -14.51 0.09
CA LEU A 196 21.11 -13.57 0.22
C LEU A 196 20.95 -12.77 -1.08
N LYS A 197 19.71 -12.52 -1.49
CA LYS A 197 19.37 -11.88 -2.78
C LYS A 197 18.90 -10.44 -2.61
N ASN A 198 18.35 -10.09 -1.44
CA ASN A 198 17.64 -8.85 -1.18
C ASN A 198 18.21 -8.09 0.04
N ILE A 199 18.62 -8.80 1.09
CA ILE A 199 19.18 -8.26 2.32
C ILE A 199 20.70 -8.29 2.23
N SER A 200 21.34 -7.13 2.30
CA SER A 200 22.79 -6.99 2.34
C SER A 200 23.24 -5.83 3.26
N SER A 201 22.33 -5.33 4.09
CA SER A 201 22.57 -4.26 5.07
C SER A 201 21.56 -4.36 6.23
N PRO A 202 21.89 -3.83 7.42
CA PRO A 202 20.94 -3.74 8.53
C PRO A 202 19.63 -3.04 8.17
N ASP A 203 19.67 -1.99 7.35
CA ASP A 203 18.46 -1.29 6.91
C ASP A 203 17.60 -2.11 5.94
N GLY A 204 18.25 -2.88 5.06
CA GLY A 204 17.57 -3.87 4.21
C GLY A 204 16.86 -4.93 5.06
N PHE A 205 17.52 -5.44 6.09
CA PHE A 205 16.93 -6.40 7.03
C PHE A 205 15.71 -5.82 7.74
N ARG A 206 15.84 -4.62 8.34
CA ARG A 206 14.74 -3.96 9.06
C ARG A 206 13.54 -3.72 8.17
N MET A 207 13.76 -3.17 6.98
CA MET A 207 12.67 -2.92 6.03
C MET A 207 11.99 -4.22 5.64
N ARG A 208 12.77 -5.27 5.38
CA ARG A 208 12.23 -6.58 5.01
C ARG A 208 11.40 -7.18 6.12
N PHE A 209 11.84 -7.00 7.36
CA PHE A 209 11.16 -7.55 8.52
C PHE A 209 9.91 -6.78 8.90
N ASP A 210 9.96 -5.44 8.91
CA ASP A 210 8.78 -4.60 9.05
C ASP A 210 7.74 -4.94 7.97
N ASP A 211 8.16 -5.15 6.72
CA ASP A 211 7.28 -5.55 5.61
C ASP A 211 6.63 -6.93 5.78
N ALA A 212 7.21 -7.83 6.58
CA ALA A 212 6.65 -9.16 6.83
C ALA A 212 5.41 -9.10 7.73
N GLY A 213 5.33 -8.10 8.62
CA GLY A 213 4.18 -7.92 9.51
C GLY A 213 3.00 -7.25 8.82
N CYS A 214 1.77 -7.59 9.26
CA CYS A 214 0.54 -7.03 8.70
C CYS A 214 0.55 -5.49 8.69
N VAL A 215 1.01 -4.85 9.78
CA VAL A 215 1.02 -3.39 9.92
C VAL A 215 2.02 -2.71 8.97
N GLY A 216 3.21 -3.28 8.80
CA GLY A 216 4.23 -2.74 7.89
C GLY A 216 3.84 -2.90 6.42
N CYS A 217 3.25 -4.04 6.05
CA CYS A 217 2.68 -4.24 4.72
C CYS A 217 1.47 -3.31 4.47
N HIS A 218 0.57 -3.17 5.46
CA HIS A 218 -0.69 -2.41 5.33
C HIS A 218 -0.48 -0.97 4.87
N GLN A 219 0.58 -0.29 5.31
CA GLN A 219 0.86 1.09 4.87
C GLN A 219 1.88 1.20 3.74
N SER A 220 2.47 0.09 3.31
CA SER A 220 3.50 0.08 2.28
C SER A 220 2.86 0.04 0.90
N ARG A 221 2.84 1.20 0.24
CA ARG A 221 2.25 1.37 -1.10
C ARG A 221 0.80 0.93 -1.23
N ALA A 222 0.08 0.98 -0.12
CA ALA A 222 -1.37 0.92 -0.07
C ALA A 222 -1.94 2.34 -0.17
N ILE A 223 -3.22 2.47 -0.49
CA ILE A 223 -3.90 3.76 -0.55
C ILE A 223 -4.51 4.00 0.83
N GLY A 224 -3.78 4.69 1.71
CA GLY A 224 -4.24 4.93 3.09
C GLY A 224 -4.49 3.66 3.92
N GLY A 225 -3.75 2.57 3.66
CA GLY A 225 -3.95 1.27 4.29
C GLY A 225 -4.61 0.21 3.40
N PHE A 226 -5.25 0.62 2.31
CA PHE A 226 -6.08 -0.28 1.52
C PHE A 226 -5.36 -0.77 0.25
N HIS A 227 -5.33 -2.08 0.08
CA HIS A 227 -4.77 -2.71 -1.13
C HIS A 227 -5.78 -2.86 -2.26
N PHE A 228 -7.05 -3.02 -1.91
CA PHE A 228 -8.18 -3.14 -2.84
C PHE A 228 -9.28 -2.17 -2.40
N MET A 229 -9.60 -1.21 -3.28
CA MET A 229 -10.65 -0.21 -3.06
C MET A 229 -11.96 -0.59 -3.76
N GLY A 230 -11.89 -1.51 -4.73
CA GLY A 230 -13.01 -1.88 -5.57
C GLY A 230 -13.23 -0.90 -6.73
N ILE A 231 -14.15 -1.26 -7.62
CA ILE A 231 -14.58 -0.43 -8.75
C ILE A 231 -15.98 0.09 -8.46
N ASP A 232 -16.21 1.37 -8.68
CA ASP A 232 -17.54 1.93 -8.54
C ASP A 232 -18.48 1.61 -9.69
N SER A 233 -19.77 1.62 -9.36
CA SER A 233 -20.84 1.44 -10.34
C SER A 233 -20.77 2.49 -11.46
N ALA A 234 -21.26 2.13 -12.64
CA ALA A 234 -21.38 3.07 -13.75
C ALA A 234 -22.24 4.29 -13.39
N ALA A 235 -23.22 4.15 -12.47
CA ALA A 235 -24.02 5.26 -11.99
C ALA A 235 -23.19 6.24 -11.15
N SER A 236 -22.41 5.74 -10.18
CA SER A 236 -21.52 6.57 -9.35
C SER A 236 -20.53 7.34 -10.22
N LYS A 237 -19.94 6.66 -11.22
CA LYS A 237 -19.03 7.28 -12.20
C LYS A 237 -19.67 8.40 -13.02
N ARG A 238 -20.97 8.33 -13.30
CA ARG A 238 -21.69 9.38 -14.04
C ARG A 238 -22.08 10.57 -13.17
N HIS A 239 -22.51 10.32 -11.93
CA HIS A 239 -23.08 11.37 -11.08
C HIS A 239 -22.02 12.20 -10.35
N LEU A 240 -20.95 11.56 -9.87
CA LEU A 240 -19.82 12.22 -9.20
C LEU A 240 -18.53 11.50 -9.61
N PRO A 241 -18.02 11.70 -10.84
CA PRO A 241 -16.81 11.04 -11.33
C PRO A 241 -15.62 11.17 -10.38
N GLU A 242 -15.44 12.36 -9.80
CA GLU A 242 -14.34 12.65 -8.88
C GLU A 242 -14.49 11.97 -7.49
N ASN A 243 -15.65 11.35 -7.23
CA ASN A 243 -15.92 10.44 -6.10
C ASN A 243 -16.02 8.96 -6.54
N ALA A 244 -15.56 8.64 -7.75
CA ALA A 244 -15.49 7.29 -8.24
C ALA A 244 -14.03 6.86 -8.44
N ILE A 245 -13.74 5.61 -8.12
CA ILE A 245 -12.43 5.00 -8.23
C ILE A 245 -12.20 4.59 -9.69
N PHE A 246 -11.09 5.05 -10.26
CA PHE A 246 -10.63 4.65 -11.59
C PHE A 246 -9.73 3.42 -11.51
N VAL A 247 -8.69 3.48 -10.67
CA VAL A 247 -7.78 2.35 -10.41
C VAL A 247 -8.20 1.66 -9.11
N PRO A 248 -8.76 0.44 -9.16
CA PRO A 248 -9.40 -0.20 -8.01
C PRO A 248 -8.45 -0.81 -6.97
N ALA A 249 -7.15 -0.77 -7.22
CA ALA A 249 -6.18 -1.39 -6.33
C ALA A 249 -4.90 -0.56 -6.23
N SER A 250 -4.20 -0.77 -5.12
CA SER A 250 -2.97 -0.08 -4.81
C SER A 250 -1.83 -0.49 -5.76
N ALA A 251 -0.80 0.36 -5.84
CA ALA A 251 0.40 0.04 -6.60
C ALA A 251 1.12 -1.22 -6.09
N HIS A 252 1.03 -1.50 -4.78
CA HIS A 252 1.49 -2.77 -4.20
C HIS A 252 0.79 -3.98 -4.84
N PHE A 253 -0.54 -3.96 -4.90
CA PHE A 253 -1.34 -5.06 -5.42
C PHE A 253 -0.99 -5.37 -6.89
N TYR A 254 -0.99 -4.34 -7.73
CA TYR A 254 -0.65 -4.53 -9.15
C TYR A 254 0.82 -4.91 -9.36
N GLY A 255 1.73 -4.38 -8.56
CA GLY A 255 3.14 -4.74 -8.61
C GLY A 255 3.40 -6.21 -8.24
N ASP A 256 2.55 -6.81 -7.41
CA ASP A 256 2.63 -8.23 -7.01
C ASP A 256 1.84 -9.16 -7.95
N ALA A 257 0.92 -8.64 -8.76
CA ALA A 257 0.07 -9.44 -9.64
C ALA A 257 0.85 -10.37 -10.60
N PRO A 258 1.98 -9.96 -11.22
CA PRO A 258 2.76 -10.86 -12.06
C PRO A 258 3.31 -12.07 -11.30
N ARG A 259 3.73 -11.89 -10.03
CA ARG A 259 4.18 -13.01 -9.19
C ARG A 259 3.03 -13.96 -8.89
N ARG A 260 1.87 -13.43 -8.49
CA ARG A 260 0.67 -14.25 -8.22
C ARG A 260 0.22 -15.05 -9.44
N ARG A 261 0.28 -14.45 -10.63
CA ARG A 261 -0.01 -15.14 -11.89
C ARG A 261 0.94 -16.31 -12.12
N ARG A 262 2.25 -16.14 -11.88
CA ARG A 262 3.24 -17.22 -12.01
C ARG A 262 3.01 -18.37 -11.03
N VAL A 263 2.60 -18.07 -9.80
CA VAL A 263 2.22 -19.11 -8.83
C VAL A 263 1.07 -19.94 -9.39
N LEU A 264 0.03 -19.28 -9.93
CA LEU A 264 -1.09 -19.98 -10.57
C LEU A 264 -0.66 -20.78 -11.80
N GLU A 265 0.19 -20.23 -12.66
CA GLU A 265 0.70 -20.92 -13.86
C GLU A 265 1.54 -22.15 -13.49
N ALA A 266 2.39 -22.05 -12.46
CA ALA A 266 3.16 -23.18 -11.96
C ALA A 266 2.23 -24.27 -11.42
N LEU A 267 1.25 -23.92 -10.58
CA LEU A 267 0.26 -24.88 -10.06
C LEU A 267 -0.55 -25.53 -11.20
N ALA A 268 -0.99 -24.76 -12.19
CA ALA A 268 -1.76 -25.25 -13.34
C ALA A 268 -0.94 -26.19 -14.24
N ALA A 269 0.38 -25.99 -14.32
CA ALA A 269 1.32 -26.92 -14.96
C ALA A 269 1.69 -28.12 -14.05
N GLY A 270 1.36 -28.05 -12.75
CA GLY A 270 1.75 -28.98 -11.69
C GLY A 270 3.24 -28.98 -11.37
N ASN A 271 3.85 -27.81 -11.49
CA ASN A 271 5.19 -27.52 -11.02
C ASN A 271 5.12 -26.92 -9.61
N GLU A 272 6.22 -27.02 -8.86
CA GLU A 272 6.35 -26.33 -7.57
C GLU A 272 6.42 -24.81 -7.79
N PRO A 273 5.56 -24.00 -7.14
CA PRO A 273 5.61 -22.56 -7.26
C PRO A 273 6.84 -21.96 -6.58
N ASP A 274 7.35 -20.87 -7.15
CA ASP A 274 8.31 -20.01 -6.45
C ASP A 274 7.56 -19.04 -5.53
N TRP A 275 7.56 -19.37 -4.23
CA TRP A 275 6.88 -18.61 -3.18
C TRP A 275 7.58 -17.31 -2.78
N ALA A 276 8.81 -17.07 -3.24
CA ALA A 276 9.55 -15.88 -2.84
C ALA A 276 8.80 -14.59 -3.23
N ARG A 277 8.87 -13.57 -2.37
CA ARG A 277 8.15 -12.29 -2.50
C ARG A 277 9.14 -11.12 -2.59
N GLY A 278 8.73 -10.01 -3.21
CA GLY A 278 9.52 -8.75 -3.19
C GLY A 278 9.25 -7.98 -1.89
N PHE A 279 9.93 -6.85 -1.70
CA PHE A 279 9.57 -5.91 -0.63
C PHE A 279 8.13 -5.42 -0.85
N SER A 280 7.43 -5.03 0.21
CA SER A 280 6.08 -4.47 0.05
C SER A 280 6.12 -3.14 -0.72
N LEU A 281 7.21 -2.38 -0.57
CA LEU A 281 7.44 -1.15 -1.33
C LEU A 281 7.88 -1.38 -2.79
N ARG A 282 8.31 -2.60 -3.16
CA ARG A 282 8.86 -2.83 -4.50
C ARG A 282 8.73 -4.28 -4.98
N PRO A 283 8.26 -4.50 -6.23
CA PRO A 283 8.20 -5.84 -6.83
C PRO A 283 9.54 -6.58 -6.78
N ARG A 284 9.48 -7.91 -6.90
CA ARG A 284 10.66 -8.78 -6.91
C ARG A 284 11.68 -8.32 -7.92
N ARG A 285 12.96 -8.40 -7.52
CA ARG A 285 14.10 -8.04 -8.37
C ARG A 285 14.14 -8.86 -9.67
N SER A 286 13.77 -10.13 -9.64
CA SER A 286 13.72 -10.98 -10.85
C SER A 286 12.75 -10.43 -11.90
N LEU A 287 11.61 -9.86 -11.48
CA LEU A 287 10.65 -9.22 -12.39
C LEU A 287 11.21 -7.95 -13.06
N ALA A 288 12.26 -7.34 -12.50
CA ALA A 288 12.92 -6.19 -13.09
C ALA A 288 13.95 -6.56 -14.18
N THR A 289 14.40 -7.81 -14.21
CA THR A 289 15.46 -8.28 -15.12
C THR A 289 14.94 -9.22 -16.20
N GLU A 290 13.77 -9.81 -16.00
CA GLU A 290 13.16 -10.70 -16.97
C GLU A 290 12.49 -9.90 -18.09
N ARG A 291 13.13 -9.87 -19.27
CA ARG A 291 12.41 -9.61 -20.53
C ARG A 291 11.47 -10.78 -20.76
N THR A 292 10.27 -10.74 -20.18
CA THR A 292 9.28 -11.78 -20.46
C THR A 292 8.88 -11.68 -21.93
N SER A 293 8.94 -12.80 -22.63
CA SER A 293 8.36 -13.00 -23.97
C SER A 293 6.83 -12.83 -23.99
N ALA A 294 6.20 -12.66 -22.83
CA ALA A 294 4.85 -12.15 -22.66
C ALA A 294 4.87 -10.63 -22.38
N PRO A 295 4.60 -9.75 -23.38
CA PRO A 295 4.61 -8.29 -23.24
C PRO A 295 3.51 -7.73 -22.31
N ARG A 296 2.65 -8.58 -21.73
CA ARG A 296 1.46 -8.15 -20.97
C ARG A 296 1.75 -7.54 -19.59
N PHE A 297 2.96 -7.69 -19.05
CA PHE A 297 3.27 -7.31 -17.66
C PHE A 297 4.64 -6.63 -17.47
N SER A 298 5.15 -5.89 -18.45
CA SER A 298 6.34 -5.07 -18.19
C SER A 298 6.03 -4.03 -17.11
N ILE A 299 6.72 -4.15 -15.98
CA ILE A 299 6.65 -3.19 -14.86
C ILE A 299 7.79 -2.16 -14.89
N ILE A 300 8.69 -2.26 -15.87
CA ILE A 300 9.79 -1.32 -16.04
C ILE A 300 9.26 -0.01 -16.62
N GLY A 301 9.67 1.11 -16.04
CA GLY A 301 9.23 2.46 -16.39
C GLY A 301 7.88 2.83 -15.77
N THR A 302 7.19 1.89 -15.13
CA THR A 302 5.88 2.10 -14.54
C THR A 302 5.98 2.55 -13.09
N GLY A 303 4.89 3.07 -12.54
CA GLY A 303 4.82 3.49 -11.14
C GLY A 303 5.16 2.35 -10.17
N PHE A 304 5.14 1.08 -10.58
CA PHE A 304 5.45 -0.07 -9.73
C PHE A 304 6.93 -0.23 -9.40
N LEU A 305 7.84 0.04 -10.34
CA LEU A 305 9.25 -0.33 -10.18
C LEU A 305 10.20 0.87 -10.12
N ASN A 306 10.13 1.77 -11.10
CA ASN A 306 11.06 2.89 -11.27
C ASN A 306 10.48 4.09 -12.06
N GLY A 307 9.21 4.05 -12.44
CA GLY A 307 8.48 5.18 -13.01
C GLY A 307 8.10 6.22 -11.95
N TRP A 308 7.34 7.23 -12.37
CA TRP A 308 6.91 8.29 -11.47
C TRP A 308 6.08 7.74 -10.31
N GLY A 309 6.34 8.22 -9.08
CA GLY A 309 5.65 7.72 -7.88
C GLY A 309 6.15 6.38 -7.35
N ALA A 310 7.06 5.69 -8.05
CA ALA A 310 7.68 4.46 -7.56
C ALA A 310 8.62 4.75 -6.38
N THR A 311 8.69 3.83 -5.43
CA THR A 311 9.69 3.89 -4.35
C THR A 311 11.09 3.70 -4.91
N CYS A 312 12.02 4.55 -4.48
CA CYS A 312 13.43 4.51 -4.84
C CYS A 312 14.30 4.73 -3.61
N TYR A 313 15.61 4.67 -3.81
CA TYR A 313 16.58 4.97 -2.76
C TYR A 313 17.61 5.99 -3.28
N ALA A 314 17.88 7.03 -2.49
CA ALA A 314 18.79 8.11 -2.89
C ALA A 314 20.26 7.72 -2.72
N ASN A 315 20.60 7.06 -1.61
CA ASN A 315 21.99 6.73 -1.22
C ASN A 315 22.41 5.31 -1.62
N ARG A 316 22.04 4.87 -2.82
CA ARG A 316 22.24 3.47 -3.30
C ARG A 316 23.67 3.00 -3.36
N ALA A 317 24.62 3.93 -3.44
CA ALA A 317 26.04 3.59 -3.42
C ALA A 317 26.48 3.05 -2.05
N ASN A 318 25.79 3.46 -0.99
CA ASN A 318 26.16 3.16 0.40
C ASN A 318 25.31 2.03 1.01
N ASP A 319 24.24 1.59 0.33
CA ASP A 319 23.42 0.47 0.76
C ASP A 319 23.20 -0.55 -0.39
N PRO A 320 23.89 -1.70 -0.35
CA PRO A 320 23.77 -2.74 -1.37
C PRO A 320 22.36 -3.37 -1.48
N SER A 321 21.58 -3.42 -0.40
CA SER A 321 20.21 -3.95 -0.39
C SER A 321 19.31 -3.16 -1.35
N PHE A 322 19.55 -1.85 -1.46
CA PHE A 322 18.74 -0.94 -2.26
C PHE A 322 19.40 -0.52 -3.58
N LYS A 323 20.53 -1.13 -3.97
CA LYS A 323 21.27 -0.77 -5.20
C LYS A 323 20.40 -0.69 -6.44
N ALA A 324 19.43 -1.60 -6.57
CA ALA A 324 18.52 -1.69 -7.70
C ALA A 324 17.38 -0.64 -7.69
N TRP A 325 17.19 0.12 -6.60
CA TRP A 325 16.04 1.01 -6.35
C TRP A 325 16.17 2.37 -7.06
N THR A 326 16.31 2.30 -8.37
CA THR A 326 16.50 3.43 -9.30
C THR A 326 15.20 4.08 -9.73
N CYS A 327 15.31 5.27 -10.33
CA CYS A 327 14.27 5.88 -11.17
C CYS A 327 14.65 5.78 -12.66
N THR A 328 13.66 5.76 -13.55
CA THR A 328 13.86 5.77 -15.01
C THR A 328 14.32 7.15 -15.52
N SER A 329 14.65 7.25 -16.81
CA SER A 329 15.09 8.49 -17.44
C SER A 329 14.08 9.62 -17.25
N GLY A 330 14.58 10.85 -17.05
CA GLY A 330 13.74 12.03 -16.77
C GLY A 330 13.25 12.13 -15.33
N LEU A 331 13.52 11.13 -14.48
CA LEU A 331 13.18 11.13 -13.05
C LEU A 331 14.43 11.12 -12.16
N THR A 332 14.25 11.54 -10.92
CA THR A 332 15.26 11.47 -9.86
C THR A 332 14.63 10.95 -8.58
N CYS A 333 15.45 10.27 -7.75
CA CYS A 333 14.99 9.85 -6.44
C CYS A 333 14.98 11.06 -5.51
N VAL A 334 13.79 11.42 -5.03
CA VAL A 334 13.59 12.51 -4.07
C VAL A 334 13.24 11.91 -2.73
N THR A 335 13.80 12.45 -1.65
CA THR A 335 13.48 12.08 -0.26
C THR A 335 12.66 13.23 0.35
N PRO A 336 11.32 13.18 0.28
CA PRO A 336 10.44 14.26 0.76
C PRO A 336 10.64 14.57 2.24
N HIS A 337 10.95 13.53 3.01
CA HIS A 337 11.02 13.62 4.45
C HIS A 337 12.32 12.97 4.90
N ASP A 338 13.12 13.71 5.65
CA ASP A 338 14.24 13.12 6.36
C ASP A 338 13.70 12.20 7.46
N ASN A 339 14.08 10.93 7.40
CA ASN A 339 13.67 9.93 8.37
C ASN A 339 14.90 9.12 8.78
N PRO A 340 15.43 9.33 10.00
CA PRO A 340 16.58 8.58 10.49
C PRO A 340 16.39 7.07 10.53
N LYS A 341 15.15 6.57 10.48
CA LYS A 341 14.84 5.13 10.49
C LYS A 341 14.86 4.49 9.11
N GLN A 342 14.90 5.27 8.05
CA GLN A 342 15.00 4.80 6.66
C GLN A 342 15.73 5.89 5.85
N PRO A 343 17.01 6.12 6.19
CA PRO A 343 17.78 7.18 5.56
C PRO A 343 17.86 6.93 4.06
N GLY A 344 17.41 7.88 3.25
CA GLY A 344 17.49 7.76 1.79
C GLY A 344 16.33 7.03 1.12
N LEU A 345 15.33 6.53 1.84
CA LEU A 345 14.08 6.07 1.21
C LEU A 345 13.38 7.26 0.53
N GLY A 346 13.06 7.10 -0.73
CA GLY A 346 12.49 8.17 -1.54
C GLY A 346 11.45 7.69 -2.54
N VAL A 347 11.06 8.62 -3.38
CA VAL A 347 10.07 8.42 -4.43
C VAL A 347 10.57 9.05 -5.72
N CYS A 348 10.32 8.39 -6.85
CA CYS A 348 10.72 8.85 -8.17
C CYS A 348 9.87 10.04 -8.61
N MET A 349 10.52 11.19 -8.80
CA MET A 349 9.91 12.47 -9.17
C MET A 349 10.58 13.08 -10.38
N THR A 350 9.97 14.11 -10.97
CA THR A 350 10.52 14.80 -12.14
C THR A 350 11.93 15.33 -11.87
N LYS A 351 12.89 15.06 -12.77
CA LYS A 351 14.27 15.52 -12.63
C LYS A 351 14.40 17.00 -13.04
N GLY A 352 15.15 17.76 -12.26
CA GLY A 352 15.60 19.12 -12.61
C GLY A 352 14.56 20.23 -12.51
N ARG A 353 13.26 19.90 -12.48
CA ARG A 353 12.15 20.83 -12.24
C ARG A 353 10.97 20.11 -11.61
N PHE A 354 10.04 20.87 -11.06
CA PHE A 354 8.77 20.32 -10.62
C PHE A 354 7.87 19.94 -11.80
N GLY A 355 7.29 18.75 -11.72
CA GLY A 355 6.20 18.29 -12.56
C GLY A 355 4.88 18.19 -11.78
N THR A 356 3.77 18.13 -12.52
CA THR A 356 2.45 17.83 -11.95
C THR A 356 2.47 16.47 -11.22
N GLY A 357 1.93 16.45 -10.01
CA GLY A 357 1.92 15.32 -9.08
C GLY A 357 3.06 15.32 -8.07
N ASP A 358 4.18 15.98 -8.39
CA ASP A 358 5.38 15.91 -7.56
C ASP A 358 5.10 16.41 -6.12
N VAL A 359 5.90 15.91 -5.18
CA VAL A 359 5.88 16.35 -3.79
C VAL A 359 6.12 17.85 -3.71
N ALA A 360 5.34 18.52 -2.87
CA ALA A 360 5.42 19.96 -2.68
C ALA A 360 6.01 20.38 -1.33
N GLU A 361 5.84 19.54 -0.29
CA GLU A 361 6.28 19.82 1.07
C GLU A 361 7.39 18.88 1.49
N TYR A 362 8.46 19.45 2.05
CA TYR A 362 9.56 18.70 2.62
C TYR A 362 9.59 18.89 4.14
N GLY A 363 10.11 17.89 4.83
CA GLY A 363 10.19 17.95 6.29
C GLY A 363 11.16 16.96 6.89
N ALA A 364 11.20 16.93 8.22
CA ALA A 364 11.95 15.96 8.99
C ALA A 364 11.00 15.24 9.96
N ILE A 365 11.20 13.93 10.11
CA ILE A 365 10.48 13.09 11.05
C ILE A 365 11.36 12.89 12.27
N GLN A 366 10.79 13.18 13.44
CA GLN A 366 11.41 12.88 14.71
C GLN A 366 10.55 11.85 15.43
N SER A 367 11.18 10.91 16.13
CA SER A 367 10.44 9.98 16.99
C SER A 367 11.03 10.01 18.38
N LYS A 368 10.20 10.42 19.33
CA LYS A 368 10.58 10.45 20.75
C LYS A 368 10.60 9.04 21.33
N SER A 369 9.65 8.21 20.92
CA SER A 369 9.53 6.80 21.29
C SER A 369 8.77 6.06 20.19
N PHE A 370 8.72 4.73 20.28
CA PHE A 370 7.88 3.92 19.40
C PHE A 370 6.42 4.40 19.46
N GLY A 371 5.80 4.66 18.31
CA GLY A 371 4.44 5.17 18.19
C GLY A 371 4.28 6.67 18.48
N SER A 372 5.36 7.38 18.81
CA SER A 372 5.36 8.84 19.07
C SER A 372 6.25 9.53 18.05
N ASP A 373 5.66 9.85 16.90
CA ASP A 373 6.32 10.50 15.77
C ASP A 373 5.78 11.91 15.54
N THR A 374 6.66 12.87 15.32
CA THR A 374 6.32 14.23 14.89
C THR A 374 6.87 14.50 13.49
N TYR A 375 6.15 15.33 12.73
CA TYR A 375 6.58 15.78 11.41
C TYR A 375 6.78 17.29 11.41
N ALA A 376 8.05 17.71 11.37
CA ALA A 376 8.42 19.11 11.26
C ALA A 376 8.57 19.48 9.79
N ARG A 377 7.65 20.30 9.28
CA ARG A 377 7.80 20.91 7.95
C ARG A 377 8.98 21.87 7.95
N LEU A 378 9.89 21.72 7.00
CA LEU A 378 11.00 22.64 6.85
C LEU A 378 10.49 23.95 6.22
N LYS A 379 10.69 25.08 6.91
CA LYS A 379 10.40 26.41 6.36
C LYS A 379 11.56 26.84 5.45
N PRO A 380 11.32 27.26 4.20
CA PRO A 380 10.16 26.98 3.34
C PRO A 380 10.65 26.46 1.97
N ALA A 381 9.74 26.25 1.01
CA ALA A 381 10.10 26.55 -0.37
C ALA A 381 9.34 27.80 -0.86
N PRO A 382 9.93 29.00 -0.72
CA PRO A 382 9.73 30.09 -1.65
C PRO A 382 10.96 30.10 -2.57
N GLY A 383 10.79 29.61 -3.81
CA GLY A 383 11.77 29.88 -4.87
C GLY A 383 13.09 29.11 -4.87
N LYS A 384 13.25 27.95 -4.21
CA LYS A 384 14.48 27.13 -4.37
C LYS A 384 14.47 26.14 -5.55
N LEU A 385 13.31 25.94 -6.18
CA LEU A 385 13.17 25.45 -7.55
C LEU A 385 12.13 26.38 -8.19
N LEU A 386 12.47 26.98 -9.34
CA LEU A 386 11.56 27.89 -10.06
C LEU A 386 10.25 27.13 -10.35
N THR A 387 9.19 27.39 -9.59
CA THR A 387 7.85 26.99 -9.98
C THR A 387 7.45 27.86 -11.15
N PRO A 388 7.22 27.29 -12.35
CA PRO A 388 6.71 28.07 -13.47
C PRO A 388 5.40 28.77 -13.09
N PRO A 389 5.08 29.92 -13.69
CA PRO A 389 3.88 30.70 -13.33
C PRO A 389 2.56 29.91 -13.47
N HIS A 390 2.56 28.84 -14.26
CA HIS A 390 1.41 27.96 -14.49
C HIS A 390 1.24 26.84 -13.45
N LEU A 391 2.22 26.59 -12.58
CA LEU A 391 2.13 25.59 -11.50
C LEU A 391 1.68 26.23 -10.18
N ALA A 392 0.91 25.49 -9.41
CA ALA A 392 0.54 25.73 -8.04
C ALA A 392 0.91 24.52 -7.17
N ILE A 393 0.92 24.75 -5.87
CA ILE A 393 1.17 23.73 -4.85
C ILE A 393 -0.14 23.53 -4.09
N ASN A 394 -0.47 22.30 -3.68
CA ASN A 394 -1.61 22.07 -2.79
C ASN A 394 -1.46 22.95 -1.55
N GLY A 395 -2.39 23.88 -1.34
CA GLY A 395 -2.28 24.89 -0.30
C GLY A 395 -1.37 26.10 -0.60
N SER A 396 -0.99 26.43 -1.85
CA SER A 396 -0.11 27.58 -2.13
C SER A 396 -0.68 28.95 -1.72
N ARG A 397 -2.01 29.08 -1.56
CA ARG A 397 -2.66 30.25 -0.93
C ARG A 397 -2.93 30.06 0.57
N GLN A 398 -2.83 28.83 1.07
CA GLN A 398 -2.89 28.46 2.49
C GLN A 398 -1.48 28.12 2.98
N ARG A 399 -0.55 29.07 2.87
CA ARG A 399 0.84 28.90 3.30
C ARG A 399 0.90 28.41 4.73
N ALA A 400 1.57 27.28 4.96
CA ALA A 400 2.08 26.84 6.28
C ALA A 400 1.08 27.02 7.45
N ALA A 401 -0.22 26.97 7.17
CA ALA A 401 -1.23 27.08 8.19
C ALA A 401 -1.44 25.66 8.73
N PRO A 402 -1.50 25.47 10.06
CA PRO A 402 -1.86 24.18 10.66
C PRO A 402 -3.15 23.58 10.09
N GLN A 403 -3.98 24.39 9.43
CA GLN A 403 -5.29 24.03 8.89
C GLN A 403 -5.29 23.73 7.38
N ALA A 404 -4.14 23.66 6.71
CA ALA A 404 -4.04 23.61 5.25
C ALA A 404 -4.65 22.35 4.57
N GLY A 405 -5.22 21.40 5.32
CA GLY A 405 -5.91 20.24 4.76
C GLY A 405 -5.04 19.26 3.96
N GLY A 406 -3.78 19.63 3.71
CA GLY A 406 -2.87 18.94 2.81
C GLY A 406 -2.44 17.60 3.36
N PHE A 407 -2.45 16.59 2.49
CA PHE A 407 -1.88 15.27 2.77
C PHE A 407 -0.36 15.39 2.97
N PHE A 408 0.24 14.43 3.68
CA PHE A 408 1.68 14.31 3.86
C PHE A 408 2.45 14.53 2.54
N GLY A 409 3.40 15.48 2.53
CA GLY A 409 4.20 15.82 1.34
C GLY A 409 3.50 16.64 0.25
N GLY A 410 2.17 16.71 0.22
CA GLY A 410 1.40 17.48 -0.76
C GLY A 410 1.66 17.09 -2.23
N MET A 411 1.09 17.89 -3.13
CA MET A 411 1.15 17.68 -4.58
C MET A 411 1.26 19.03 -5.31
N ILE A 412 2.11 19.06 -6.33
CA ILE A 412 2.18 20.14 -7.32
C ILE A 412 1.12 19.88 -8.40
N TYR A 413 0.38 20.92 -8.78
CA TYR A 413 -0.66 20.83 -9.80
C TYR A 413 -0.67 22.07 -10.68
N GLN A 414 -1.38 22.02 -11.81
CA GLN A 414 -1.49 23.17 -12.70
C GLN A 414 -2.68 24.05 -12.31
N LYS A 415 -2.49 25.37 -12.28
CA LYS A 415 -3.52 26.33 -11.83
C LYS A 415 -4.82 26.29 -12.62
N SER A 416 -4.79 25.84 -13.87
CA SER A 416 -5.97 25.75 -14.73
C SER A 416 -5.82 24.59 -15.71
N CYS A 417 -6.95 24.19 -16.29
CA CYS A 417 -6.99 23.26 -17.41
C CYS A 417 -6.87 23.94 -18.79
N GLN A 418 -6.55 25.23 -18.83
CA GLN A 418 -6.52 25.99 -20.09
C GLN A 418 -5.10 25.98 -20.70
N GLY A 419 -5.01 25.74 -22.00
CA GLY A 419 -3.76 25.72 -22.76
C GLY A 419 -3.14 24.33 -22.89
N ARG A 420 -1.91 24.26 -23.43
CA ARG A 420 -1.18 22.98 -23.60
C ARG A 420 -0.66 22.50 -22.25
N PHE A 421 -1.30 21.49 -21.67
CA PHE A 421 -0.84 20.84 -20.45
C PHE A 421 0.14 19.68 -20.76
N PRO A 422 1.07 19.34 -19.84
CA PRO A 422 1.95 18.18 -19.99
C PRO A 422 1.14 16.90 -20.23
N ALA A 423 1.67 15.99 -21.04
CA ALA A 423 1.03 14.70 -21.30
C ALA A 423 0.83 13.85 -20.04
N SER A 424 1.53 14.15 -18.95
CA SER A 424 1.37 13.49 -17.65
C SER A 424 0.30 14.14 -16.75
N SER A 425 -0.56 14.99 -17.32
CA SER A 425 -1.55 15.76 -16.58
C SER A 425 -2.91 15.63 -17.23
N ILE A 426 -3.95 15.66 -16.38
CA ILE A 426 -5.34 15.58 -16.81
C ILE A 426 -6.16 16.63 -16.06
N CYS A 427 -7.18 17.18 -16.72
CA CYS A 427 -8.09 18.13 -16.09
C CYS A 427 -9.06 17.41 -15.14
N ALA A 428 -9.10 17.84 -13.89
CA ALA A 428 -10.05 17.33 -12.90
C ALA A 428 -10.40 18.40 -11.85
N ARG A 429 -11.49 18.17 -11.11
CA ARG A 429 -11.87 19.04 -10.00
C ARG A 429 -11.04 18.74 -8.76
N HIS A 430 -10.58 19.79 -8.10
CA HIS A 430 -9.88 19.74 -6.82
C HIS A 430 -10.57 20.65 -5.81
N ALA A 431 -10.44 20.38 -4.51
CA ALA A 431 -10.94 21.29 -3.47
C ALA A 431 -10.31 22.68 -3.61
N GLY A 432 -11.15 23.69 -3.72
CA GLY A 432 -10.74 25.09 -3.72
C GLY A 432 -10.44 25.59 -2.31
N GLN A 433 -10.03 26.86 -2.23
CA GLN A 433 -9.55 27.49 -0.99
C GLN A 433 -10.55 27.47 0.17
N ASP A 434 -11.85 27.55 -0.10
CA ASP A 434 -12.90 27.62 0.93
C ASP A 434 -13.62 26.29 1.16
N PHE A 435 -13.15 25.20 0.53
CA PHE A 435 -13.77 23.89 0.62
C PHE A 435 -13.86 23.37 2.06
N ASN A 436 -12.74 23.41 2.80
CA ASN A 436 -12.71 22.95 4.20
C ASN A 436 -13.57 23.83 5.12
N LYS A 437 -13.71 25.13 4.82
CA LYS A 437 -14.61 26.01 5.57
C LYS A 437 -16.06 25.63 5.31
N CYS A 438 -16.41 25.41 4.05
CA CYS A 438 -17.73 24.91 3.67
C CYS A 438 -18.05 23.61 4.43
N LEU A 439 -17.15 22.62 4.42
CA LEU A 439 -17.36 21.37 5.18
C LEU A 439 -17.60 21.60 6.67
N ALA A 440 -16.85 22.51 7.29
CA ALA A 440 -17.04 22.84 8.70
C ALA A 440 -18.39 23.54 8.99
N THR A 441 -18.99 24.20 8.00
CA THR A 441 -20.25 24.95 8.16
C THR A 441 -21.48 24.14 7.80
N VAL A 442 -21.51 23.51 6.62
CA VAL A 442 -22.69 22.79 6.11
C VAL A 442 -22.66 21.29 6.39
N ALA A 443 -21.51 20.72 6.77
CA ALA A 443 -21.31 19.28 6.96
C ALA A 443 -21.80 18.39 5.78
N ASN A 444 -21.99 18.99 4.61
CA ASN A 444 -22.43 18.31 3.39
C ASN A 444 -21.35 18.47 2.32
N PHE A 445 -20.63 17.38 2.07
CA PHE A 445 -19.54 17.39 1.11
C PHE A 445 -20.02 17.59 -0.32
N LYS A 446 -21.13 16.94 -0.72
CA LYS A 446 -21.69 17.06 -2.07
C LYS A 446 -21.97 18.53 -2.40
N THR A 447 -22.65 19.26 -1.51
CA THR A 447 -22.90 20.71 -1.63
C THR A 447 -21.60 21.48 -1.79
N CYS A 448 -20.61 21.26 -0.91
CA CYS A 448 -19.32 21.94 -1.05
C CYS A 448 -18.61 21.61 -2.37
N PHE A 449 -18.77 20.39 -2.86
CA PHE A 449 -18.12 19.96 -4.09
C PHE A 449 -18.77 20.54 -5.34
N THR A 450 -20.10 20.69 -5.34
CA THR A 450 -20.89 21.22 -6.48
C THR A 450 -20.99 22.75 -6.49
N ASP A 451 -20.97 23.42 -5.33
CA ASP A 451 -21.37 24.83 -5.20
C ASP A 451 -20.18 25.80 -5.23
N ARG A 452 -19.31 25.65 -6.23
CA ARG A 452 -18.15 26.53 -6.50
C ARG A 452 -17.01 26.51 -5.47
N HIS A 453 -16.99 25.58 -4.52
CA HIS A 453 -15.81 25.39 -3.66
C HIS A 453 -14.79 24.40 -4.24
N THR A 454 -14.87 24.12 -5.54
CA THR A 454 -13.91 23.30 -6.30
C THR A 454 -13.40 24.04 -7.52
N ASP A 455 -12.12 23.83 -7.83
CA ASP A 455 -11.44 24.42 -8.98
C ASP A 455 -11.11 23.35 -10.03
N LEU A 456 -11.19 23.69 -11.32
CA LEU A 456 -10.70 22.84 -12.41
C LEU A 456 -9.20 23.09 -12.61
N VAL A 457 -8.40 22.06 -12.34
CA VAL A 457 -6.95 22.13 -12.33
C VAL A 457 -6.33 20.95 -13.09
N GLY A 458 -5.09 21.12 -13.55
CA GLY A 458 -4.33 20.02 -14.13
C GLY A 458 -3.71 19.17 -13.02
N LEU A 459 -4.26 17.98 -12.80
CA LEU A 459 -3.74 17.00 -11.83
C LEU A 459 -2.88 15.95 -12.52
N ARG A 460 -2.18 15.14 -11.72
CA ARG A 460 -1.40 14.03 -12.25
C ARG A 460 -2.35 13.00 -12.84
N GLU A 461 -2.12 12.66 -14.10
CA GLU A 461 -2.83 11.55 -14.75
C GLU A 461 -2.36 10.22 -14.17
N CYS A 462 -3.29 9.28 -14.04
CA CYS A 462 -3.03 7.92 -13.58
C CYS A 462 -3.81 6.88 -14.36
N ASP A 463 -3.25 5.69 -14.41
CA ASP A 463 -3.86 4.50 -14.98
C ASP A 463 -3.38 3.26 -14.21
N SER A 464 -3.79 2.07 -14.64
CA SER A 464 -3.38 0.85 -13.94
C SER A 464 -1.88 0.60 -13.98
N ALA A 465 -1.14 0.99 -15.02
CA ALA A 465 0.32 0.87 -15.10
C ALA A 465 1.03 2.03 -14.37
N ASN A 466 0.46 3.24 -14.42
CA ASN A 466 0.98 4.44 -13.79
C ASN A 466 0.04 4.89 -12.68
N PRO A 467 -0.06 4.14 -11.57
CA PRO A 467 -0.90 4.54 -10.46
C PRO A 467 -0.36 5.83 -9.83
N CYS A 468 -1.21 6.46 -9.04
CA CYS A 468 -0.77 7.55 -8.18
C CYS A 468 0.32 7.11 -7.20
N ARG A 469 1.01 8.09 -6.61
CA ARG A 469 1.80 7.85 -5.40
C ARG A 469 0.94 7.19 -4.33
N ASP A 470 1.57 6.49 -3.40
CA ASP A 470 0.91 5.74 -2.32
C ASP A 470 0.02 6.60 -1.41
N ASP A 471 0.28 7.90 -1.38
CA ASP A 471 -0.51 8.88 -0.66
C ASP A 471 -1.69 9.49 -1.43
N TYR A 472 -1.98 9.00 -2.64
CA TYR A 472 -3.04 9.47 -3.53
C TYR A 472 -3.87 8.32 -4.09
N ILE A 473 -5.14 8.60 -4.41
CA ILE A 473 -6.04 7.67 -5.09
C ILE A 473 -6.29 8.14 -6.52
N CYS A 474 -6.39 7.19 -7.45
CA CYS A 474 -6.73 7.47 -8.84
C CYS A 474 -8.25 7.46 -9.02
N VAL A 475 -8.84 8.65 -9.22
CA VAL A 475 -10.28 8.82 -9.40
C VAL A 475 -10.66 8.94 -10.87
N VAL A 476 -11.93 8.68 -11.17
CA VAL A 476 -12.48 8.84 -12.52
C VAL A 476 -12.51 10.32 -12.88
N THR A 477 -12.13 10.64 -14.11
CA THR A 477 -12.34 11.97 -14.67
C THR A 477 -13.49 11.92 -15.69
N LYS A 478 -13.93 13.09 -16.17
CA LYS A 478 -14.90 13.13 -17.27
C LYS A 478 -14.35 12.51 -18.56
N ASP A 479 -13.03 12.52 -18.73
CA ASP A 479 -12.32 11.83 -19.79
C ASP A 479 -12.01 10.40 -19.32
N SER A 480 -12.86 9.44 -19.70
CA SER A 480 -12.87 8.10 -19.08
C SER A 480 -11.73 7.18 -19.51
N THR A 481 -10.78 7.67 -20.31
CA THR A 481 -9.61 6.88 -20.74
C THR A 481 -8.52 6.83 -19.67
N SER A 482 -8.50 7.78 -18.74
CA SER A 482 -7.54 7.84 -17.65
C SER A 482 -8.13 8.52 -16.40
N GLY A 483 -7.44 8.35 -15.27
CA GLY A 483 -7.85 8.91 -13.98
C GLY A 483 -6.99 10.11 -13.57
N ALA A 484 -7.43 10.79 -12.51
CA ALA A 484 -6.67 11.86 -11.86
C ALA A 484 -6.26 11.47 -10.44
N CYS A 485 -5.04 11.81 -10.04
CA CYS A 485 -4.58 11.63 -8.67
C CYS A 485 -5.16 12.69 -7.74
N LEU A 486 -5.99 12.24 -6.79
CA LEU A 486 -6.55 13.06 -5.73
C LEU A 486 -6.17 12.52 -4.35
N PRO A 487 -6.09 13.38 -3.32
CA PRO A 487 -5.92 12.91 -1.95
C PRO A 487 -7.03 11.91 -1.57
N PRO A 488 -6.71 10.80 -0.87
CA PRO A 488 -7.69 9.77 -0.54
C PRO A 488 -8.83 10.26 0.34
N TYR A 489 -8.63 11.36 1.08
CA TYR A 489 -9.66 11.94 1.93
C TYR A 489 -10.89 12.38 1.13
N PHE A 490 -10.74 12.78 -0.14
CA PHE A 490 -11.87 13.12 -0.99
C PHE A 490 -12.82 11.92 -1.06
N MET A 491 -12.28 10.74 -1.37
CA MET A 491 -13.04 9.50 -1.49
C MET A 491 -13.49 8.93 -0.13
N MET A 492 -12.63 8.98 0.88
CA MET A 492 -12.91 8.35 2.18
C MET A 492 -13.87 9.16 3.05
N GLN A 493 -13.89 10.49 2.94
CA GLN A 493 -14.92 11.29 3.64
C GLN A 493 -16.33 10.97 3.13
N PHE A 494 -16.49 10.73 1.83
CA PHE A 494 -17.77 10.28 1.26
C PHE A 494 -18.21 8.90 1.77
N ARG A 495 -17.28 7.95 1.92
CA ARG A 495 -17.63 6.52 2.15
C ARG A 495 -17.53 6.08 3.59
N VAL A 496 -16.48 6.52 4.28
CA VAL A 496 -16.13 6.07 5.63
C VAL A 496 -16.71 7.00 6.68
N ASP A 497 -16.68 8.30 6.42
CA ASP A 497 -17.16 9.31 7.38
C ASP A 497 -18.66 9.61 7.22
N GLY A 498 -19.36 8.89 6.33
CA GLY A 498 -20.82 8.97 6.18
C GLY A 498 -21.32 10.33 5.71
N HIS A 499 -20.51 11.13 5.02
CA HIS A 499 -20.98 12.35 4.37
C HIS A 499 -21.87 11.95 3.19
N PRO A 500 -23.19 12.25 3.22
CA PRO A 500 -24.15 11.79 2.22
C PRO A 500 -23.94 12.37 0.82
#